data_AF-A0A6L6HP25-F1
#
_entry.id   AF-A0A6L6HP25-F1
#
_cell.length_a   1.000
_cell.length_b   1.000
_cell.length_c   1.000
_cell.angle_alpha   90.00
_cell.angle_beta   90.00
_cell.angle_gamma   90.00
#
_symmetry.space_group_name_H-M   'P 1'
#
loop_
_entity.id
_entity.type
_entity.pdbx_description
1 polymer ?
#
loop_
_entity_poly.entity_id
_entity_poly.type
_entity_poly.pdbx_seq_one_letter_code
_entity_poly.pdbx_strand_id
1 'polypeptide(L)'
;MIVWKKPVAAALLLTLAACAQPAPPVTQAAVVDPYAAAGGGALYQGDLAGGTLGAEATAQYFNDTVGNTVLFAANQTALTAEARGILARQAQWLNTHTNFNAVVQGHAEETGTREYNLALGARRASAVQEYLIAQGVGTDRIRTLSFGKERPRAVCSDEGCYAQNRRVVTVVSATGAGS
;
A
#
# COMPACT_ATOMS: atom_id res chain seq x y z
N MET A 1 13.20 -1.12 76.30
CA MET A 1 14.39 -1.25 75.44
C MET A 1 14.24 -2.53 74.65
N ILE A 2 14.62 -2.51 73.35
CA ILE A 2 15.06 -3.68 72.57
C ILE A 2 13.93 -4.67 72.20
N VAL A 3 13.80 -5.20 70.99
CA VAL A 3 14.44 -5.01 69.69
C VAL A 3 13.47 -5.65 68.68
N TRP A 4 13.29 -4.99 67.54
CA TRP A 4 12.58 -5.53 66.38
C TRP A 4 13.45 -6.60 65.71
N LYS A 5 12.95 -7.84 65.57
CA LYS A 5 13.57 -8.84 64.68
C LYS A 5 12.61 -9.17 63.55
N LYS A 6 13.02 -8.77 62.34
CA LYS A 6 12.32 -8.95 61.07
C LYS A 6 12.20 -10.44 60.70
N PRO A 7 11.17 -10.82 59.91
CA PRO A 7 10.97 -12.19 59.45
C PRO A 7 12.00 -12.55 58.37
N VAL A 8 12.64 -13.71 58.52
CA VAL A 8 13.45 -14.32 57.47
C VAL A 8 12.55 -15.31 56.72
N ALA A 9 11.94 -14.85 55.63
CA ALA A 9 11.34 -15.73 54.65
C ALA A 9 12.46 -16.27 53.74
N ALA A 10 12.79 -17.55 53.89
CA ALA A 10 13.70 -18.24 52.99
C ALA A 10 13.01 -18.44 51.63
N ALA A 11 13.36 -17.61 50.67
CA ALA A 11 12.92 -17.76 49.29
C ALA A 11 13.65 -18.96 48.66
N LEU A 12 12.88 -19.99 48.32
CA LEU A 12 13.34 -21.16 47.57
C LEU A 12 13.65 -20.72 46.13
N LEU A 13 14.94 -20.59 45.81
CA LEU A 13 15.41 -20.30 44.45
C LEU A 13 15.28 -21.56 43.59
N LEU A 14 14.18 -21.69 42.84
CA LEU A 14 14.08 -22.63 41.72
C LEU A 14 14.99 -22.14 40.58
N THR A 15 16.18 -22.74 40.46
CA THR A 15 17.05 -22.55 39.31
C THR A 15 16.47 -23.36 38.14
N LEU A 16 15.69 -22.68 37.28
CA LEU A 16 15.38 -23.19 35.95
C LEU A 16 16.68 -23.15 35.13
N ALA A 17 17.35 -24.30 35.04
CA ALA A 17 18.39 -24.52 34.05
C ALA A 17 17.70 -24.55 32.66
N ALA A 18 17.59 -23.39 32.04
CA ALA A 18 17.23 -23.29 30.64
C ALA A 18 18.40 -23.85 29.81
N CYS A 19 18.26 -25.07 29.32
CA CYS A 19 19.13 -25.58 28.27
C CYS A 19 18.97 -24.68 27.05
N ALA A 20 19.89 -23.73 26.88
CA ALA A 20 20.03 -22.98 25.64
C ALA A 20 20.51 -23.96 24.56
N GLN A 21 19.57 -24.57 23.84
CA GLN A 21 19.92 -25.28 22.62
C GLN A 21 20.34 -24.23 21.59
N PRO A 22 21.56 -24.30 21.01
CA PRO A 22 21.90 -23.46 19.88
C PRO A 22 20.89 -23.74 18.76
N ALA A 23 20.36 -22.67 18.16
CA ALA A 23 19.48 -22.81 17.01
C ALA A 23 20.17 -23.67 15.95
N PRO A 24 19.48 -24.64 15.34
CA PRO A 24 20.06 -25.39 14.24
C PRO A 24 20.47 -24.38 13.16
N PRO A 25 21.61 -24.59 12.48
CA PRO A 25 21.99 -23.74 11.38
C PRO A 25 20.84 -23.77 10.36
N VAL A 26 20.28 -22.59 10.08
CA VAL A 26 19.40 -22.40 8.92
C VAL A 26 20.26 -22.61 7.69
N THR A 27 20.35 -23.86 7.26
CA THR A 27 20.72 -24.17 5.89
C THR A 27 19.58 -23.63 5.06
N GLN A 28 19.78 -22.43 4.50
CA GLN A 28 18.94 -21.96 3.42
C GLN A 28 19.05 -23.03 2.34
N ALA A 29 18.01 -23.85 2.20
CA ALA A 29 17.87 -24.63 1.00
C ALA A 29 17.94 -23.62 -0.15
N ALA A 30 18.97 -23.75 -1.00
CA ALA A 30 19.01 -22.98 -2.22
C ALA A 30 17.68 -23.25 -2.92
N VAL A 31 16.83 -22.22 -3.04
CA VAL A 31 15.68 -22.28 -3.92
C VAL A 31 16.29 -22.35 -5.31
N VAL A 32 16.47 -23.56 -5.81
CA VAL A 32 16.82 -23.79 -7.20
C VAL A 32 15.56 -23.44 -7.96
N ASP A 33 15.46 -22.17 -8.35
CA ASP A 33 14.52 -21.76 -9.37
C ASP A 33 14.97 -22.44 -10.67
N PRO A 34 14.20 -23.40 -11.22
CA PRO A 34 14.58 -24.12 -12.43
C PRO A 34 14.66 -23.20 -13.66
N TYR A 35 14.31 -21.92 -13.53
CA TYR A 35 14.39 -20.92 -14.60
C TYR A 35 15.50 -19.88 -14.41
N ALA A 36 16.20 -19.85 -13.27
CA ALA A 36 17.23 -18.84 -12.98
C ALA A 36 18.56 -19.05 -13.75
N ALA A 37 18.75 -20.21 -14.39
CA ALA A 37 19.98 -20.52 -15.14
C ALA A 37 19.91 -20.16 -16.64
N ALA A 38 18.76 -19.71 -17.15
CA ALA A 38 18.65 -19.24 -18.53
C ALA A 38 18.79 -17.72 -18.55
N GLY A 39 20.04 -17.24 -18.60
CA GLY A 39 20.33 -15.85 -18.92
C GLY A 39 19.67 -15.49 -20.26
N GLY A 40 18.62 -14.68 -20.19
CA GLY A 40 17.88 -14.24 -21.38
C GLY A 40 16.60 -13.53 -20.95
N GLY A 41 16.45 -12.27 -21.36
CA GLY A 41 15.17 -11.56 -21.26
C GLY A 41 14.05 -12.44 -21.82
N ALA A 42 12.91 -12.44 -21.14
CA ALA A 42 11.78 -13.27 -21.49
C ALA A 42 11.30 -12.99 -22.93
N LEU A 43 11.80 -13.79 -23.88
CA LEU A 43 11.19 -13.97 -25.19
C LEU A 43 10.08 -15.02 -24.99
N TYR A 44 8.84 -14.55 -24.91
CA TYR A 44 7.67 -15.41 -25.03
C TYR A 44 7.64 -16.00 -26.45
N GLN A 45 7.85 -17.32 -26.57
CA GLN A 45 7.65 -18.08 -27.80
C GLN A 45 6.34 -18.88 -27.68
N GLY A 46 5.23 -18.24 -28.02
CA GLY A 46 3.92 -18.87 -28.13
C GLY A 46 3.02 -17.98 -28.97
N ASP A 47 2.54 -18.50 -30.10
CA ASP A 47 1.70 -17.80 -31.07
C ASP A 47 0.28 -17.65 -30.50
N LEU A 48 0.13 -16.81 -29.48
CA LEU A 48 -1.15 -16.20 -29.14
C LEU A 48 -1.37 -15.14 -30.19
N ALA A 49 -2.52 -15.17 -30.87
CA ALA A 49 -2.99 -14.10 -31.75
C ALA A 49 -2.76 -12.76 -31.05
N GLY A 50 -1.70 -12.08 -31.47
CA GLY A 50 -1.01 -11.05 -30.72
C GLY A 50 -1.81 -9.78 -30.66
N GLY A 51 -2.60 -9.64 -29.59
CA GLY A 51 -2.94 -8.33 -29.06
C GLY A 51 -1.77 -7.85 -28.21
N THR A 52 -0.84 -7.09 -28.79
CA THR A 52 0.05 -6.26 -27.99
C THR A 52 -0.84 -5.28 -27.22
N LEU A 53 -1.12 -5.57 -25.95
CA LEU A 53 -1.35 -4.50 -25.00
C LEU A 53 -0.07 -3.68 -25.09
N GLY A 54 -0.11 -2.56 -25.83
CA GLY A 54 1.06 -1.73 -26.09
C GLY A 54 1.76 -1.40 -24.76
N ALA A 55 3.03 -0.98 -24.80
CA ALA A 55 3.79 -0.66 -23.58
C ALA A 55 3.04 0.25 -22.57
N GLU A 56 2.03 0.98 -23.04
CA GLU A 56 1.12 1.86 -22.31
C GLU A 56 0.03 1.16 -21.47
N ALA A 57 -0.26 -0.11 -21.74
CA ALA A 57 -1.34 -0.89 -21.11
C ALA A 57 -0.81 -1.73 -19.94
N THR A 58 0.05 -1.15 -19.10
CA THR A 58 0.62 -1.82 -17.91
C THR A 58 0.41 -1.00 -16.64
N ALA A 59 0.35 -1.67 -15.49
CA ALA A 59 0.25 -0.99 -14.19
C ALA A 59 1.48 -0.11 -13.90
N GLN A 60 2.65 -0.51 -14.39
CA GLN A 60 3.86 0.30 -14.29
C GLN A 60 3.74 1.60 -15.10
N TYR A 61 3.29 1.52 -16.35
CA TYR A 61 3.06 2.73 -17.16
C TYR A 61 2.05 3.69 -16.50
N PHE A 62 0.98 3.15 -15.92
CA PHE A 62 0.03 3.96 -15.16
C PHE A 62 0.70 4.72 -14.00
N ASN A 63 1.58 4.06 -13.26
CA ASN A 63 2.30 4.69 -12.15
C ASN A 63 3.27 5.76 -12.62
N ASP A 64 4.08 5.45 -13.63
CA ASP A 64 5.23 6.27 -14.04
C ASP A 64 4.82 7.42 -14.96
N THR A 65 3.85 7.20 -15.85
CA THR A 65 3.49 8.16 -16.92
C THR A 65 2.17 8.87 -16.68
N VAL A 66 1.11 8.15 -16.28
CA VAL A 66 -0.20 8.76 -16.01
C VAL A 66 -0.16 9.54 -14.69
N GLY A 67 0.52 8.95 -13.70
CA GLY A 67 0.64 9.44 -12.33
C GLY A 67 -0.48 8.86 -11.46
N ASN A 68 -0.11 8.01 -10.50
CA ASN A 68 -1.08 7.27 -9.69
C ASN A 68 -1.51 7.96 -8.39
N THR A 69 -0.85 9.05 -8.00
CA THR A 69 -0.99 9.66 -6.67
C THR A 69 -1.56 11.06 -6.78
N VAL A 70 -2.50 11.40 -5.91
CA VAL A 70 -2.98 12.78 -5.70
C VAL A 70 -2.82 13.21 -4.26
N LEU A 71 -2.55 14.50 -4.04
CA LEU A 71 -2.28 15.08 -2.71
C LEU A 71 -3.46 15.93 -2.21
N PHE A 72 -3.54 16.07 -0.90
CA PHE A 72 -4.56 16.83 -0.20
C PHE A 72 -3.96 17.81 0.80
N ALA A 73 -4.66 18.92 1.03
CA ALA A 73 -4.36 19.82 2.13
C ALA A 73 -4.72 19.20 3.49
N ALA A 74 -4.14 19.75 4.57
CA ALA A 74 -4.35 19.31 5.95
C ALA A 74 -5.85 19.32 6.30
N ASN A 75 -6.35 18.21 6.85
CA ASN A 75 -7.76 18.00 7.21
C ASN A 75 -8.79 18.23 6.09
N GLN A 76 -8.37 18.30 4.81
CA GLN A 76 -9.25 18.51 3.67
C GLN A 76 -9.50 17.21 2.88
N THR A 77 -10.68 17.16 2.26
CA THR A 77 -11.10 16.15 1.29
C THR A 77 -11.38 16.75 -0.10
N ALA A 78 -11.26 18.07 -0.24
CA ALA A 78 -11.46 18.74 -1.51
C ALA A 78 -10.31 18.44 -2.49
N LEU A 79 -10.66 18.12 -3.74
CA LEU A 79 -9.70 17.93 -4.83
C LEU A 79 -9.19 19.28 -5.34
N THR A 80 -7.89 19.50 -5.28
CA THR A 80 -7.22 20.67 -5.88
C THR A 80 -7.28 20.63 -7.41
N ALA A 81 -7.01 21.76 -8.07
CA ALA A 81 -6.94 21.81 -9.53
C ALA A 81 -5.88 20.84 -10.09
N GLU A 82 -4.72 20.76 -9.42
CA GLU A 82 -3.67 19.81 -9.76
C GLU A 82 -4.13 18.35 -9.62
N ALA A 83 -4.77 18.01 -8.50
CA ALA A 83 -5.33 16.67 -8.28
C ALA A 83 -6.35 16.31 -9.38
N ARG A 84 -7.24 17.24 -9.73
CA ARG A 84 -8.21 17.03 -10.82
C ARG A 84 -7.54 16.81 -12.17
N GLY A 85 -6.44 17.51 -12.46
CA GLY A 85 -5.65 17.30 -13.68
C GLY A 85 -5.03 15.91 -13.76
N ILE A 86 -4.49 15.39 -12.64
CA ILE A 86 -3.99 14.01 -12.55
C ILE A 86 -5.15 13.01 -12.73
N LEU A 87 -6.26 13.20 -12.01
CA LEU A 87 -7.41 12.30 -12.08
C LEU A 87 -8.07 12.29 -13.46
N ALA A 88 -8.06 13.40 -14.19
CA ALA A 88 -8.54 13.44 -15.57
C ALA A 88 -7.71 12.51 -16.48
N ARG A 89 -6.37 12.52 -16.34
CA ARG A 89 -5.51 11.57 -17.07
C ARG A 89 -5.73 10.13 -16.63
N GLN A 90 -5.91 9.88 -15.32
CA GLN A 90 -6.24 8.55 -14.82
C GLN A 90 -7.56 8.03 -15.40
N ALA A 91 -8.60 8.86 -15.42
CA ALA A 91 -9.90 8.50 -15.98
C ALA A 91 -9.81 8.21 -17.48
N GLN A 92 -9.10 9.06 -18.24
CA GLN A 92 -8.85 8.83 -19.66
C GLN A 92 -8.18 7.46 -19.89
N TRP A 93 -7.11 7.16 -19.15
CA TRP A 93 -6.41 5.88 -19.27
C TRP A 93 -7.30 4.69 -18.89
N LEU A 94 -8.09 4.80 -17.82
CA LEU A 94 -9.00 3.74 -17.39
C LEU A 94 -10.15 3.52 -18.39
N ASN A 95 -10.59 4.56 -19.08
CA ASN A 95 -11.61 4.48 -20.11
C ASN A 95 -11.08 3.85 -21.41
N THR A 96 -9.79 4.05 -21.75
CA THR A 96 -9.17 3.39 -22.90
C THR A 96 -8.77 1.94 -22.60
N HIS A 97 -8.41 1.63 -21.35
CA HIS A 97 -7.99 0.30 -20.91
C HIS A 97 -9.07 -0.38 -20.07
N THR A 98 -10.19 -0.74 -20.70
CA THR A 98 -11.38 -1.28 -20.03
C THR A 98 -11.15 -2.62 -19.33
N ASN A 99 -10.09 -3.32 -19.67
CA ASN A 99 -9.64 -4.56 -19.04
C ASN A 99 -8.91 -4.36 -17.71
N PHE A 100 -8.83 -3.13 -17.17
CA PHE A 100 -8.24 -2.86 -15.85
C PHE A 100 -9.30 -2.49 -14.80
N ASN A 101 -9.07 -2.86 -13.54
CA ASN A 101 -9.79 -2.35 -12.38
C ASN A 101 -8.88 -1.47 -11.54
N ALA A 102 -9.48 -0.55 -10.78
CA ALA A 102 -8.80 0.39 -9.91
C ALA A 102 -9.17 0.18 -8.44
N VAL A 103 -8.16 0.24 -7.57
CA VAL A 103 -8.32 0.31 -6.11
C VAL A 103 -7.76 1.65 -5.65
N VAL A 104 -8.64 2.49 -5.11
CA VAL A 104 -8.34 3.84 -4.64
C VAL A 104 -8.05 3.78 -3.14
N GLN A 105 -6.79 4.02 -2.76
CA GLN A 105 -6.29 3.85 -1.40
C GLN A 105 -6.10 5.22 -0.74
N GLY A 106 -6.90 5.50 0.28
CA GLY A 106 -6.86 6.76 1.01
C GLY A 106 -5.94 6.72 2.23
N HIS A 107 -5.05 7.71 2.31
CA HIS A 107 -4.09 7.90 3.40
C HIS A 107 -4.28 9.23 4.12
N ALA A 108 -3.78 9.29 5.35
CA ALA A 108 -3.75 10.47 6.18
C ALA A 108 -2.35 10.66 6.80
N GLU A 109 -2.11 11.84 7.36
CA GLU A 109 -0.89 12.13 8.12
C GLU A 109 -0.94 11.50 9.52
N GLU A 110 0.18 11.53 10.25
CA GLU A 110 0.32 10.78 11.51
C GLU A 110 -0.40 11.41 12.70
N THR A 111 -0.76 12.70 12.59
CA THR A 111 -1.39 13.49 13.66
C THR A 111 -2.83 13.04 13.91
N GLY A 112 -3.28 13.11 15.16
CA GLY A 112 -4.65 12.73 15.55
C GLY A 112 -4.87 11.24 15.79
N THR A 113 -6.13 10.87 16.07
CA THR A 113 -6.50 9.48 16.43
C THR A 113 -6.47 8.56 15.20
N ARG A 114 -6.33 7.26 15.45
CA ARG A 114 -6.32 6.25 14.38
C ARG A 114 -7.66 6.22 13.64
N GLU A 115 -8.75 6.23 14.38
CA GLU A 115 -10.12 6.14 13.87
C GLU A 115 -10.47 7.37 13.03
N TYR A 116 -10.07 8.55 13.49
CA TYR A 116 -10.22 9.79 12.71
C TYR A 116 -9.51 9.70 11.37
N ASN A 117 -8.26 9.22 11.36
CA ASN A 117 -7.46 9.13 10.14
C ASN A 117 -7.95 8.06 9.17
N LEU A 118 -8.47 6.94 9.68
CA LEU A 118 -9.17 5.95 8.85
C LEU A 118 -10.41 6.56 8.18
N ALA A 119 -11.22 7.30 8.93
CA ALA A 119 -12.39 7.97 8.37
C ALA A 119 -12.00 9.07 7.36
N LEU A 120 -10.95 9.85 7.65
CA LEU A 120 -10.44 10.88 6.74
C LEU A 120 -9.91 10.28 5.44
N GLY A 121 -9.12 9.21 5.53
CA GLY A 121 -8.63 8.48 4.36
C GLY A 121 -9.78 7.90 3.52
N ALA A 122 -10.81 7.34 4.17
CA ALA A 122 -11.99 6.83 3.46
C ALA A 122 -12.73 7.94 2.70
N ARG A 123 -12.94 9.12 3.30
CA ARG A 123 -13.56 10.26 2.62
C ARG A 123 -12.74 10.75 1.43
N ARG A 124 -11.40 10.79 1.54
CA ARG A 124 -10.53 11.16 0.42
C ARG A 124 -10.61 10.14 -0.72
N ALA A 125 -10.63 8.84 -0.41
CA ALA A 125 -10.80 7.79 -1.40
C ALA A 125 -12.16 7.89 -2.10
N SER A 126 -13.23 8.19 -1.35
CA SER A 126 -14.57 8.45 -1.91
C SER A 126 -14.56 9.63 -2.88
N ALA A 127 -13.96 10.76 -2.50
CA ALA A 127 -13.88 11.93 -3.38
C ALA A 127 -13.15 11.64 -4.70
N VAL A 128 -12.09 10.83 -4.67
CA VAL A 128 -11.39 10.38 -5.87
C VAL A 128 -12.25 9.43 -6.70
N GLN A 129 -12.90 8.44 -6.08
CA GLN A 129 -13.81 7.51 -6.75
C GLN A 129 -14.95 8.26 -7.45
N GLU A 130 -15.62 9.17 -6.75
CA GLU A 130 -16.72 9.99 -7.29
C GLU A 130 -16.27 10.81 -8.49
N TYR A 131 -15.06 11.39 -8.43
CA TYR A 131 -14.51 12.13 -9.55
C TYR A 131 -14.26 11.22 -10.76
N LEU A 132 -13.64 10.05 -10.57
CA LEU A 132 -13.38 9.11 -11.67
C LEU A 132 -14.68 8.60 -12.31
N ILE A 133 -15.71 8.33 -11.50
CA ILE A 133 -17.05 7.96 -11.98
C ILE A 133 -17.67 9.11 -12.79
N ALA A 134 -17.56 10.35 -12.31
CA ALA A 134 -18.04 11.53 -13.03
C ALA A 134 -17.29 11.76 -14.35
N GLN A 135 -16.08 11.22 -14.50
CA GLN A 135 -15.32 11.21 -15.75
C GLN A 135 -15.60 9.97 -16.63
N GLY A 136 -16.60 9.15 -16.28
CA GLY A 136 -17.08 8.03 -17.10
C GLY A 136 -16.47 6.66 -16.80
N VAL A 137 -15.63 6.53 -15.77
CA VAL A 137 -15.12 5.21 -15.36
C VAL A 137 -16.25 4.41 -14.71
N GLY A 138 -16.46 3.17 -15.17
CA GLY A 138 -17.50 2.26 -14.65
C GLY A 138 -17.39 2.05 -13.13
N THR A 139 -18.53 2.11 -12.43
CA THR A 139 -18.60 2.03 -10.96
C THR A 139 -18.14 0.67 -10.42
N ASP A 140 -18.39 -0.40 -11.17
CA ASP A 140 -17.99 -1.78 -10.90
C ASP A 140 -16.48 -2.00 -10.97
N ARG A 141 -15.75 -1.10 -11.66
CA ARG A 141 -14.30 -1.17 -11.85
C ARG A 141 -13.50 -0.45 -10.79
N ILE A 142 -14.15 0.29 -9.88
CA ILE A 142 -13.48 1.10 -8.87
C ILE A 142 -13.87 0.65 -7.47
N ARG A 143 -12.86 0.27 -6.67
CA ARG A 143 -13.03 0.00 -5.23
C ARG A 143 -12.25 1.02 -4.41
N THR A 144 -12.70 1.28 -3.19
CA THR A 144 -12.00 2.17 -2.25
C THR A 144 -11.50 1.37 -1.04
N LEU A 145 -10.35 1.79 -0.51
CA LEU A 145 -9.78 1.30 0.73
C LEU A 145 -9.22 2.50 1.51
N SER A 146 -9.20 2.41 2.83
CA SER A 146 -8.48 3.38 3.65
C SER A 146 -7.45 2.72 4.54
N PHE A 147 -6.23 3.26 4.50
CA PHE A 147 -5.17 2.91 5.42
C PHE A 147 -5.01 3.92 6.55
N GLY A 148 -5.70 5.07 6.48
CA GLY A 148 -5.48 6.18 7.41
C GLY A 148 -3.99 6.49 7.51
N LYS A 149 -3.46 6.45 8.73
CA LYS A 149 -2.04 6.70 9.02
C LYS A 149 -1.16 5.44 9.09
N GLU A 150 -1.70 4.26 8.79
CA GLU A 150 -1.01 2.96 8.98
C GLU A 150 0.03 2.64 7.88
N ARG A 151 0.05 3.42 6.78
CA ARG A 151 0.94 3.22 5.63
C ARG A 151 1.57 4.54 5.20
N PRO A 152 2.43 5.16 6.05
CA PRO A 152 3.10 6.41 5.71
C PRO A 152 4.04 6.21 4.52
N ARG A 153 4.15 7.23 3.68
CA ARG A 153 5.17 7.30 2.61
C ARG A 153 6.47 7.86 3.15
N ALA A 154 6.38 8.83 4.05
CA ALA A 154 7.51 9.44 4.72
C ALA A 154 7.27 9.41 6.24
N VAL A 155 8.27 8.97 7.00
CA VAL A 155 8.19 8.86 8.46
C VAL A 155 9.06 9.97 9.06
N CYS A 156 8.44 11.09 9.36
CA CYS A 156 9.06 12.17 10.13
C CYS A 156 8.00 13.12 10.70
N SER A 157 8.41 13.99 11.61
CA SER A 157 7.53 14.90 12.35
C SER A 157 7.58 16.34 11.86
N ASP A 158 7.61 16.53 10.54
CA ASP A 158 7.57 17.85 9.90
C ASP A 158 6.48 17.95 8.81
N GLU A 159 6.15 19.18 8.46
CA GLU A 159 5.11 19.48 7.46
C GLU A 159 5.44 18.90 6.08
N GLY A 160 6.72 18.77 5.73
CA GLY A 160 7.17 18.16 4.48
C GLY A 160 6.76 16.68 4.39
N CYS A 161 6.94 15.91 5.46
CA CYS A 161 6.46 14.53 5.53
C CYS A 161 4.92 14.45 5.57
N TYR A 162 4.28 15.31 6.35
CA TYR A 162 2.82 15.31 6.46
C TYR A 162 2.16 15.55 5.10
N ALA A 163 2.67 16.51 4.32
CA ALA A 163 2.20 16.78 2.96
C ALA A 163 2.28 15.57 2.03
N GLN A 164 3.36 14.78 2.12
CA GLN A 164 3.51 13.55 1.32
C GLN A 164 2.57 12.42 1.77
N ASN A 165 2.20 12.40 3.05
CA ASN A 165 1.32 11.39 3.62
C ASN A 165 -0.16 11.67 3.38
N ARG A 166 -0.54 12.94 3.19
CA ARG A 166 -1.90 13.36 2.80
C ARG A 166 -2.16 13.05 1.33
N ARG A 167 -2.35 11.77 1.00
CA ARG A 167 -2.49 11.31 -0.38
C ARG A 167 -3.60 10.29 -0.59
N VAL A 168 -4.00 10.15 -1.84
CA VAL A 168 -4.72 8.98 -2.34
C VAL A 168 -3.89 8.35 -3.45
N VAL A 169 -3.76 7.03 -3.45
CA VAL A 169 -3.04 6.26 -4.46
C VAL A 169 -4.03 5.38 -5.21
N THR A 170 -4.06 5.50 -6.53
CA THR A 170 -4.83 4.62 -7.41
C THR A 170 -3.96 3.45 -7.85
N VAL A 171 -4.34 2.22 -7.52
CA VAL A 171 -3.64 1.01 -7.95
C VAL A 171 -4.48 0.30 -8.99
N VAL A 172 -3.90 0.00 -10.15
CA VAL A 172 -4.60 -0.68 -11.25
C VAL A 172 -4.16 -2.14 -11.39
N SER A 173 -5.08 -3.00 -11.80
CA SER A 173 -4.83 -4.43 -12.05
C SER A 173 -5.68 -4.94 -13.20
N ALA A 174 -5.15 -5.87 -14.01
CA ALA A 174 -5.92 -6.44 -15.10
C ALA A 174 -7.05 -7.34 -14.57
N THR A 175 -8.24 -7.22 -15.15
CA THR A 175 -9.41 -8.04 -14.87
C THR A 175 -9.08 -9.50 -15.18
N GLY A 176 -8.91 -10.32 -14.14
CA GLY A 176 -8.59 -11.76 -14.26
C GLY A 176 -7.20 -12.17 -13.74
N ALA A 177 -6.32 -11.25 -13.35
CA ALA A 177 -4.97 -11.57 -12.86
C ALA A 177 -4.89 -12.05 -11.39
N GLY A 178 -5.97 -12.59 -10.84
CA GLY A 178 -6.00 -13.05 -9.44
C GLY A 178 -7.42 -13.24 -8.91
N SER A 179 -7.97 -14.41 -9.19
CA SER A 179 -8.99 -15.06 -8.36
C SER A 179 -8.33 -16.21 -7.62
#